data_AF-A0A9D4C6Q8-F1
#
_entry.id   AF-A0A9D4C6Q8-F1
#
_cell.length_a   1.000
_cell.length_b   1.000
_cell.length_c   1.000
_cell.angle_alpha   90.00
_cell.angle_beta   90.00
_cell.angle_gamma   90.00
#
_symmetry.space_group_name_H-M   'P 1'
#
loop_
_entity.id
_entity.type
_entity.pdbx_description
1 polymer ?
#
loop_
_entity_poly.entity_id
_entity_poly.type
_entity_poly.pdbx_seq_one_letter_code
_entity_poly.pdbx_strand_id
1 'polypeptide(L)'
;MHPQVQGVTSPPVVLVPQVDRSGFCDFKLLERAKVTFFSARQAENESVDDWADRVCTLAGNAYRDLSEEYVLQKSILRFCMGAKERESEERVMNHRPVSIE
;
A
#
# COMPACT_ATOMS: atom_id res chain seq x y z
N MET A 1 -63.04 44.03 -7.58
CA MET A 1 -61.61 44.19 -7.92
C MET A 1 -60.79 43.56 -6.82
N HIS A 2 -60.20 42.39 -7.10
CA HIS A 2 -59.45 41.57 -6.13
C HIS A 2 -57.95 41.75 -6.38
N PRO A 3 -57.09 41.91 -5.35
CA PRO A 3 -55.66 41.77 -5.52
C PRO A 3 -55.21 40.31 -5.31
N GLN A 4 -54.49 39.79 -6.31
CA GLN A 4 -53.81 38.49 -6.28
C GLN A 4 -52.63 38.53 -5.30
N VAL A 5 -52.62 37.61 -4.34
CA VAL A 5 -51.47 37.31 -3.49
C VAL A 5 -50.51 36.38 -4.24
N GLN A 6 -49.30 36.87 -4.53
CA GLN A 6 -48.23 36.08 -5.14
C GLN A 6 -47.63 35.14 -4.08
N GLY A 7 -47.87 33.83 -4.25
CA GLY A 7 -47.21 32.79 -3.48
C GLY A 7 -45.74 32.68 -3.88
N VAL A 8 -44.85 33.02 -2.96
CA VAL A 8 -43.41 32.76 -3.05
C VAL A 8 -43.18 31.26 -2.97
N THR A 9 -42.91 30.61 -4.10
CA THR A 9 -42.51 29.20 -4.14
C THR A 9 -41.02 29.11 -3.83
N SER A 10 -40.67 28.62 -2.63
CA SER A 10 -39.28 28.25 -2.34
C SER A 10 -38.83 27.10 -3.26
N PRO A 11 -37.62 27.15 -3.84
CA PRO A 11 -37.13 26.03 -4.63
C PRO A 11 -36.86 24.81 -3.74
N PRO A 12 -37.05 23.58 -4.25
CA PRO A 12 -36.74 22.37 -3.52
C PRO A 12 -35.23 22.29 -3.26
N VAL A 13 -34.85 22.08 -2.01
CA VAL A 13 -33.47 21.80 -1.60
C VAL A 13 -33.07 20.47 -2.24
N VAL A 14 -32.32 20.55 -3.34
CA VAL A 14 -31.65 19.39 -3.93
C VAL A 14 -30.60 18.94 -2.92
N LEU A 15 -30.87 17.84 -2.22
CA LEU A 15 -29.88 17.11 -1.43
C LEU A 15 -28.84 16.55 -2.39
N VAL A 16 -27.83 17.37 -2.72
CA VAL A 16 -26.61 16.88 -3.34
C VAL A 16 -26.00 15.89 -2.32
N PRO A 17 -25.74 14.63 -2.70
CA PRO A 17 -25.03 13.72 -1.82
C PRO A 17 -23.68 14.36 -1.53
N GLN A 18 -23.51 14.84 -0.30
CA GLN A 18 -22.25 15.29 0.24
C GLN A 18 -21.34 14.06 0.21
N VAL A 19 -20.52 13.96 -0.83
CA VAL A 19 -19.42 13.00 -0.87
C VAL A 19 -18.54 13.37 0.32
N ASP A 20 -18.61 12.53 1.35
CA ASP A 20 -17.93 12.75 2.60
C ASP A 20 -16.43 12.91 2.32
N ARG A 21 -15.90 14.10 2.60
CA ARG A 21 -14.49 14.45 2.35
C ARG A 21 -13.52 13.50 3.05
N SER A 22 -13.95 12.76 4.09
CA SER A 22 -13.08 11.82 4.82
C SER A 22 -12.68 10.61 3.96
N GLY A 23 -13.61 10.01 3.21
CA GLY A 23 -13.34 8.82 2.41
C GLY A 23 -12.31 9.05 1.29
N PHE A 24 -12.21 10.28 0.78
CA PHE A 24 -11.20 10.65 -0.22
C PHE A 24 -9.79 10.76 0.37
N CYS A 25 -9.66 11.17 1.63
CA CYS A 25 -8.38 11.21 2.35
C CYS A 25 -7.90 9.79 2.67
N ASP A 26 -8.80 8.90 3.08
CA ASP A 26 -8.50 7.49 3.34
C ASP A 26 -8.04 6.75 2.07
N PHE A 27 -8.70 6.96 0.94
CA PHE A 27 -8.28 6.36 -0.32
C PHE A 27 -6.87 6.79 -0.72
N LYS A 28 -6.57 8.10 -0.63
CA LYS A 28 -5.23 8.63 -0.93
C LYS A 28 -4.17 8.09 0.02
N LEU A 29 -4.51 7.88 1.28
CA LEU A 29 -3.61 7.30 2.27
C LEU A 29 -3.30 5.84 1.94
N LEU A 30 -4.32 5.06 1.57
CA LEU A 30 -4.16 3.66 1.18
C LEU A 30 -3.31 3.51 -0.08
N GLU A 31 -3.55 4.35 -1.10
CA GLU A 31 -2.76 4.32 -2.33
C GLU A 31 -1.29 4.70 -2.06
N ARG A 32 -1.04 5.68 -1.19
CA ARG A 32 0.32 6.00 -0.73
C ARG A 32 0.98 4.83 0.00
N ALA A 33 0.25 4.18 0.90
CA ALA A 33 0.76 3.02 1.64
C ALA A 33 1.16 1.88 0.68
N LYS A 34 0.35 1.61 -0.34
CA LYS A 34 0.69 0.63 -1.39
C LYS A 34 1.94 1.03 -2.15
N VAL A 35 2.08 2.29 -2.57
CA VAL A 35 3.27 2.77 -3.27
C VAL A 35 4.52 2.60 -2.41
N THR A 36 4.46 2.99 -1.13
CA THR A 36 5.57 2.83 -0.18
C THR A 36 5.93 1.36 0.01
N PHE A 37 4.94 0.48 0.15
CA PHE A 37 5.16 -0.95 0.24
C PHE A 37 5.83 -1.50 -1.03
N PHE A 38 5.34 -1.14 -2.22
CA PHE A 38 5.87 -1.63 -3.50
C PHE A 38 7.31 -1.17 -3.77
N SER A 39 7.68 0.04 -3.36
CA SER A 39 9.02 0.59 -3.58
C SER A 39 10.03 0.23 -2.50
N ALA A 40 9.60 -0.39 -1.40
CA ALA A 40 10.45 -0.73 -0.28
C ALA A 40 11.60 -1.68 -0.68
N ARG A 41 12.80 -1.37 -0.18
CA ARG A 41 14.03 -2.16 -0.31
C ARG A 41 14.75 -2.18 1.03
N GLN A 42 15.41 -3.28 1.34
CA GLN A 42 16.28 -3.38 2.50
C GLN A 42 17.40 -2.34 2.40
N ALA A 43 17.63 -1.59 3.48
CA ALA A 43 18.74 -0.63 3.53
C ALA A 43 20.07 -1.36 3.75
N GLU A 44 21.18 -0.73 3.36
CA GLU A 44 22.52 -1.35 3.41
C GLU A 44 22.90 -1.82 4.83
N ASN A 45 22.58 -1.00 5.83
CA ASN A 45 22.84 -1.24 7.25
C ASN A 45 21.67 -1.87 8.01
N GLU A 46 20.58 -2.22 7.35
CA GLU A 46 19.41 -2.83 7.98
C GLU A 46 19.60 -4.35 8.09
N SER A 47 19.24 -4.91 9.25
CA SER A 47 19.28 -6.35 9.45
C SER A 47 18.18 -7.05 8.63
N VAL A 48 18.25 -8.37 8.52
CA VAL A 48 17.22 -9.15 7.81
C VAL A 48 15.92 -9.16 8.62
N ASP A 49 16.01 -9.26 9.95
CA ASP A 49 14.86 -9.24 10.85
C ASP A 49 14.15 -7.88 10.84
N ASP A 50 14.90 -6.78 10.93
CA ASP A 50 14.34 -5.42 10.85
C ASP A 50 13.64 -5.18 9.50
N TRP A 51 14.21 -5.73 8.42
CA TRP A 51 13.60 -5.68 7.10
C TRP A 51 12.29 -6.47 7.05
N ALA A 52 12.24 -7.66 7.63
CA ALA A 52 11.02 -8.47 7.70
C ALA A 52 9.91 -7.73 8.46
N ASP A 53 10.22 -7.19 9.64
CA ASP A 53 9.28 -6.44 10.47
C ASP A 53 8.74 -5.19 9.74
N ARG A 54 9.62 -4.46 9.05
CA ARG A 54 9.22 -3.29 8.26
C ARG A 54 8.31 -3.68 7.10
N VAL A 55 8.61 -4.78 6.40
CA VAL A 55 7.78 -5.27 5.30
C VAL A 55 6.39 -5.66 5.79
N CYS A 56 6.29 -6.39 6.91
CA CYS A 56 5.01 -6.77 7.51
C CYS A 56 4.19 -5.54 7.90
N THR A 57 4.84 -4.54 8.52
CA THR A 57 4.19 -3.27 8.90
C THR A 57 3.66 -2.52 7.68
N LEU A 58 4.46 -2.41 6.62
CA LEU A 58 4.07 -1.75 5.38
C LEU A 58 2.94 -2.49 4.67
N ALA A 59 2.97 -3.83 4.66
CA ALA A 59 1.92 -4.65 4.06
C ALA A 59 0.60 -4.52 4.82
N GLY A 60 0.64 -4.55 6.16
CA GLY A 60 -0.54 -4.33 7.00
C GLY A 60 -1.19 -2.98 6.74
N ASN A 61 -0.39 -1.92 6.54
CA ASN A 61 -0.92 -0.60 6.19
C ASN A 61 -1.44 -0.53 4.75
N ALA A 62 -0.77 -1.17 3.79
CA ALA A 62 -1.14 -1.15 2.38
C ALA A 62 -2.38 -2.00 2.04
N TYR A 63 -2.67 -2.99 2.87
CA TYR A 63 -3.69 -4.00 2.64
C TYR A 63 -4.56 -4.24 3.89
N ARG A 64 -4.77 -3.22 4.73
CA ARG A 64 -5.49 -3.30 6.01
C ARG A 64 -6.90 -3.89 5.92
N ASP A 65 -7.53 -3.78 4.76
CA ASP A 65 -8.90 -4.22 4.49
C ASP A 65 -8.95 -5.63 3.85
N LEU A 66 -7.80 -6.31 3.71
CA LEU A 66 -7.67 -7.65 3.11
C LEU A 66 -7.34 -8.71 4.17
N SER A 67 -7.44 -9.98 3.78
CA SER A 67 -7.15 -11.10 4.68
C SER A 67 -5.68 -11.15 5.10
N GLU A 68 -5.43 -11.65 6.31
CA GLU A 68 -4.08 -11.83 6.83
C GLU A 68 -3.23 -12.74 5.93
N GLU A 69 -3.82 -13.80 5.36
CA GLU A 69 -3.15 -14.67 4.39
C GLU A 69 -2.64 -13.88 3.17
N TYR A 70 -3.46 -12.97 2.64
CA TYR A 70 -3.06 -12.13 1.52
C TYR A 70 -1.94 -11.17 1.91
N VAL A 71 -2.05 -10.53 3.08
CA VAL A 71 -1.01 -9.63 3.63
C VAL A 71 0.31 -10.38 3.80
N LEU A 72 0.27 -11.59 4.35
CA LEU A 72 1.44 -12.44 4.54
C LEU A 72 2.07 -12.83 3.19
N GLN A 73 1.27 -13.27 2.23
CA GLN A 73 1.76 -13.62 0.89
C GLN A 73 2.45 -12.44 0.21
N LYS A 74 1.88 -11.23 0.32
CA LYS A 74 2.51 -10.01 -0.22
C LYS A 74 3.79 -9.66 0.53
N SER A 75 3.79 -9.79 1.85
CA SER A 75 4.96 -9.53 2.69
C SER A 75 6.14 -10.41 2.28
N ILE A 76 5.93 -11.72 2.16
CA ILE A 76 6.96 -12.67 1.72
C ILE A 76 7.51 -12.28 0.35
N LEU A 77 6.63 -12.02 -0.61
CA LEU A 77 7.04 -11.64 -1.97
C LEU A 77 7.89 -10.36 -1.96
N ARG A 78 7.46 -9.33 -1.24
CA ARG A 78 8.19 -8.05 -1.18
C ARG A 78 9.51 -8.18 -0.43
N PHE A 79 9.53 -8.95 0.65
CA PHE A 79 10.73 -9.26 1.42
C PHE A 79 11.82 -9.86 0.53
N CYS A 80 11.49 -10.92 -0.21
CA CYS A 80 12.43 -11.58 -1.13
C CYS A 80 12.90 -10.65 -2.26
N MET A 81 11.99 -9.91 -2.89
CA MET A 81 12.35 -9.02 -4.00
C MET A 81 13.15 -7.79 -3.57
N GLY A 82 13.03 -7.37 -2.32
CA GLY A 82 13.64 -6.14 -1.79
C GLY A 82 14.89 -6.37 -0.95
N ALA A 83 15.26 -7.62 -0.68
CA ALA A 83 16.47 -7.96 0.07
C ALA A 83 17.72 -7.51 -0.69
N LYS A 84 18.73 -7.02 0.06
CA LYS A 84 20.01 -6.57 -0.49
C LYS A 84 20.86 -7.73 -1.00
N GLU A 85 20.68 -8.91 -0.43
CA GLU A 85 21.48 -10.11 -0.71
C GLU A 85 20.96 -10.91 -1.92
N ARG A 86 20.62 -10.24 -3.04
CA ARG A 86 20.41 -10.94 -4.32
C ARG A 86 21.71 -11.22 -5.07
N GLU A 87 22.81 -10.55 -4.73
CA GLU A 87 24.12 -10.77 -5.37
C GLU A 87 24.84 -12.05 -4.89
N SER A 88 24.41 -12.69 -3.80
CA SER A 88 25.02 -13.94 -3.33
C SER A 88 24.75 -15.14 -4.24
N GLU A 89 23.74 -15.10 -5.12
CA GLU A 89 23.53 -16.14 -6.14
C GLU A 89 24.56 -16.09 -7.27
N GLU A 90 25.09 -14.90 -7.61
CA GLU A 90 26.07 -14.75 -8.69
C GLU A 90 27.48 -15.18 -8.27
N ARG A 91 27.78 -15.14 -6.96
CA ARG A 91 29.05 -15.63 -6.40
C ARG A 91 29.13 -17.15 -6.27
N VAL A 92 28.00 -17.85 -6.08
CA VAL A 92 27.99 -19.32 -5.99
C VAL A 92 28.20 -19.97 -7.36
N MET A 93 27.68 -19.36 -8.44
CA MET A 93 27.86 -19.86 -9.81
C MET A 93 29.28 -19.70 -10.37
N ASN A 94 30.10 -18.81 -9.79
CA ASN A 94 31.51 -18.62 -10.18
C ASN A 94 32.51 -19.48 -9.39
N HIS A 95 32.07 -20.19 -8.33
CA HIS A 95 32.87 -21.22 -7.70
C HIS A 95 32.56 -22.58 -8.33
N ARG A 96 33.01 -22.75 -9.58
CA ARG A 96 33.22 -24.10 -10.12
C ARG A 96 34.28 -24.77 -9.20
N PRO A 97 33.96 -25.86 -8.48
CA PRO A 97 35.00 -26.58 -7.76
C PRO A 97 35.98 -27.08 -8.82
N VAL A 98 37.19 -26.56 -8.81
CA VAL A 98 38.29 -27.17 -9.55
C VAL A 98 38.50 -28.50 -8.86
N SER A 99 38.27 -29.59 -9.60
CA SER A 99 38.34 -30.97 -9.11
C SER A 99 39.44 -31.18 -8.08
N ILE A 100 39.12 -31.89 -7.00
CA ILE A 100 40.15 -32.53 -6.19
C ILE A 100 40.54 -33.82 -6.92
N GLU A 101 41.57 -33.76 -7.76
CA GLU A 101 42.44 -34.88 -8.13
C GLU A 101 43.81 -34.34 -8.53
#